data_AF-A0A7H1DT87-F1
#
_entry.id   AF-A0A7H1DT87-F1
#
_cell.length_a   1.000
_cell.length_b   1.000
_cell.length_c   1.000
_cell.angle_alpha   90.00
_cell.angle_beta   90.00
_cell.angle_gamma   90.00
#
_symmetry.space_group_name_H-M   'P 1'
#
loop_
_entity.id
_entity.type
_entity.pdbx_description
1 polymer ?
#
loop_
_entity_poly.entity_id
_entity_poly.type
_entity_poly.pdbx_seq_one_letter_code
_entity_poly.pdbx_strand_id
1 'polypeptide(L)'
;MNEILKRRCADLTVLEILTVAHLKNKVEKPFIDMASFCEVSGMDRNRIHKLLINDLSDVRSLVWGGYEKHQQFAKNKKLYFDTEKVLEWLKNRK
;
A
#
# COMPACT_ATOMS: atom_id res chain seq x y z
N MET A 1 27.36 9.43 -12.20
CA MET A 1 26.23 8.62 -11.69
C MET A 1 25.00 8.64 -12.63
N ASN A 2 24.71 9.77 -13.31
CA ASN A 2 23.61 9.86 -14.29
C ASN A 2 23.84 9.09 -15.61
N GLU A 3 25.07 8.91 -16.08
CA GLU A 3 25.31 8.22 -17.36
C GLU A 3 25.16 6.71 -17.29
N ILE A 4 25.50 6.09 -16.15
CA ILE A 4 25.35 4.65 -15.94
C ILE A 4 23.87 4.27 -15.89
N LEU A 5 23.04 5.10 -15.26
CA LEU A 5 21.58 4.97 -15.26
C LEU A 5 21.01 5.18 -16.67
N LYS A 6 21.50 6.16 -17.44
CA LYS A 6 21.07 6.39 -18.83
C LYS A 6 21.42 5.23 -19.76
N ARG A 7 22.61 4.62 -19.63
CA ARG A 7 23.00 3.44 -20.42
C ARG A 7 22.17 2.20 -20.07
N ARG A 8 21.95 1.92 -18.78
CA ARG A 8 21.14 0.75 -18.36
C ARG A 8 19.68 0.83 -18.77
N CYS A 9 19.09 2.02 -18.85
CA CYS A 9 17.73 2.18 -19.38
C CYS A 9 17.65 2.04 -20.91
N ALA A 10 18.75 2.21 -21.65
CA ALA A 10 18.80 2.03 -23.09
C ALA A 10 18.90 0.55 -23.50
N ASP A 11 19.42 -0.30 -22.61
CA ASP A 11 19.54 -1.75 -22.80
C ASP A 11 18.26 -2.52 -22.39
N LEU A 12 17.26 -1.83 -21.83
CA LEU A 12 15.96 -2.42 -21.56
C LEU A 12 15.15 -2.49 -22.85
N THR A 13 14.62 -3.67 -23.15
CA THR A 13 13.64 -3.84 -24.21
C THR A 13 12.42 -2.96 -23.93
N VAL A 14 11.74 -2.51 -24.99
CA VAL A 14 10.52 -1.69 -24.88
C VAL A 14 9.50 -2.28 -23.90
N LEU A 15 9.44 -3.62 -23.82
CA LEU A 15 8.57 -4.37 -22.94
C LEU A 15 8.95 -4.20 -21.46
N GLU A 16 10.24 -4.17 -21.13
CA GLU A 16 10.72 -3.91 -19.78
C GLU A 16 10.51 -2.45 -19.37
N ILE A 17 10.70 -1.50 -20.30
CA ILE A 17 10.41 -0.07 -20.06
C ILE A 17 8.92 0.11 -19.78
N LEU A 18 8.04 -0.52 -20.57
CA LEU A 18 6.60 -0.50 -20.36
C LEU A 18 6.20 -1.18 -19.05
N THR A 19 6.87 -2.27 -18.66
CA THR A 19 6.64 -2.96 -17.40
C THR A 19 7.05 -2.09 -16.22
N VAL A 20 8.22 -1.45 -16.28
CA VAL A 20 8.69 -0.51 -15.26
C VAL A 20 7.79 0.71 -15.18
N ALA A 21 7.34 1.27 -16.31
CA ALA A 21 6.39 2.39 -16.33
C ALA A 21 5.02 1.99 -15.76
N HIS A 22 4.54 0.77 -16.08
CA HIS A 22 3.31 0.21 -15.54
C HIS A 22 3.40 -0.05 -14.03
N LEU A 23 4.52 -0.59 -13.56
CA LEU A 23 4.80 -0.79 -12.14
C LEU A 23 4.98 0.55 -11.42
N LYS A 24 5.65 1.53 -12.03
CA LYS A 24 5.79 2.89 -11.49
C LYS A 24 4.43 3.58 -11.38
N ASN A 25 3.55 3.42 -12.36
CA ASN A 25 2.15 3.89 -12.28
C ASN A 25 1.35 3.14 -11.21
N LYS A 26 1.58 1.85 -11.00
CA LYS A 26 0.99 1.11 -9.85
C LYS A 26 1.53 1.61 -8.49
N VAL A 27 2.76 2.11 -8.47
CA VAL A 27 3.50 2.53 -7.27
C VAL A 27 3.39 4.02 -6.98
N GLU A 28 2.73 4.85 -7.81
CA GLU A 28 2.60 6.30 -7.57
C GLU A 28 1.94 6.64 -6.22
N LYS A 29 1.23 5.69 -5.61
CA LYS A 29 0.93 5.69 -4.18
C LYS A 29 1.22 4.29 -3.60
N PRO A 30 2.44 4.04 -3.07
CA PRO A 30 2.77 2.76 -2.44
C PRO A 30 1.91 2.51 -1.20
N PHE A 31 1.26 3.57 -0.71
CA PHE A 31 0.33 3.51 0.40
C PHE A 31 -0.98 4.23 0.05
N ILE A 32 -2.08 3.66 0.51
CA ILE A 32 -3.39 4.31 0.51
C ILE A 32 -3.74 4.81 1.90
N ASP A 33 -4.45 5.92 1.98
CA ASP A 33 -4.94 6.45 3.24
C ASP A 33 -6.20 5.70 3.70
N MET A 34 -6.64 5.99 4.93
CA MET A 34 -7.84 5.37 5.50
C MET A 34 -9.09 5.59 4.64
N ALA A 35 -9.25 6.76 4.02
CA ALA A 35 -10.41 7.06 3.17
C ALA A 35 -10.44 6.16 1.94
N SER A 36 -9.33 6.11 1.20
CA SER A 36 -9.19 5.25 0.02
C SER A 36 -9.33 3.77 0.39
N PHE A 37 -8.80 3.34 1.54
CA PHE A 37 -8.96 1.97 2.02
C PHE A 37 -10.44 1.62 2.31
N CYS A 38 -11.21 2.55 2.89
CA CYS A 38 -12.64 2.36 3.12
C CYS A 38 -13.39 2.19 1.79
N GLU A 39 -13.10 3.04 0.80
CA GLU A 39 -13.73 2.98 -0.52
C GLU A 39 -13.46 1.64 -1.22
N VAL A 40 -12.20 1.21 -1.27
CA VAL A 40 -11.82 -0.02 -2.00
C VAL A 40 -12.26 -1.29 -1.27
N SER A 41 -12.27 -1.28 0.08
CA SER A 41 -12.74 -2.43 0.86
C SER A 41 -14.26 -2.52 1.03
N GLY A 42 -15.00 -1.46 0.67
CA GLY A 42 -16.44 -1.34 0.90
C GLY A 42 -16.82 -1.33 2.38
N MET A 43 -15.89 -1.00 3.28
CA MET A 43 -16.10 -1.02 4.72
C MET A 43 -16.19 0.37 5.32
N ASP A 44 -17.07 0.52 6.31
CA ASP A 44 -17.11 1.71 7.15
C ASP A 44 -15.83 1.90 7.96
N ARG A 45 -15.43 3.16 8.11
CA ARG A 45 -14.29 3.58 8.92
C ARG A 45 -14.32 3.02 10.33
N ASN A 46 -15.49 3.03 10.97
CA ASN A 46 -15.69 2.50 12.33
C ASN A 46 -15.46 0.99 12.40
N ARG A 47 -15.86 0.26 11.35
CA ARG A 47 -15.65 -1.18 11.27
C ARG A 47 -14.16 -1.48 11.14
N ILE A 48 -13.44 -0.75 10.30
CA ILE A 48 -11.99 -0.91 10.13
C ILE A 48 -11.25 -0.56 11.43
N HIS A 49 -11.63 0.50 12.14
CA HIS A 49 -11.06 0.80 13.45
C HIS A 49 -11.30 -0.32 14.46
N LYS A 50 -12.49 -0.92 14.51
CA LYS A 50 -12.75 -2.08 15.37
C LYS A 50 -11.89 -3.29 14.98
N LEU A 51 -11.70 -3.53 13.69
CA LEU A 51 -10.83 -4.61 13.19
C LEU A 51 -9.36 -4.39 13.58
N LEU A 52 -8.89 -3.15 13.48
CA LEU A 52 -7.55 -2.76 13.92
C LEU A 52 -7.39 -2.83 15.44
N ILE A 53 -8.38 -2.44 16.24
CA ILE A 53 -8.27 -2.46 17.71
C ILE A 53 -8.32 -3.88 18.26
N ASN A 54 -9.23 -4.72 17.77
CA ASN A 54 -9.46 -6.04 18.35
C ASN A 54 -8.57 -7.14 17.75
N ASP A 55 -7.72 -6.82 16.77
CA ASP A 55 -6.88 -7.79 16.05
C ASP A 55 -7.66 -8.95 15.40
N LEU A 56 -8.91 -8.68 15.05
CA LEU A 56 -9.83 -9.71 14.56
C LEU A 56 -9.67 -10.01 13.07
N SER A 57 -8.61 -9.50 12.43
CA SER A 57 -8.38 -9.66 11.00
C SER A 57 -6.96 -9.32 10.57
N ASP A 58 -6.56 -9.85 9.41
CA ASP A 58 -5.28 -9.54 8.74
C ASP A 58 -5.11 -8.04 8.38
N VAL A 59 -6.12 -7.20 8.62
CA VAL A 59 -6.11 -5.75 8.35
C VAL A 59 -4.96 -5.04 9.09
N ARG A 60 -4.55 -5.52 10.28
CA ARG A 60 -3.36 -4.95 10.95
C ARG A 60 -2.08 -5.14 10.15
N SER A 61 -1.93 -6.27 9.46
CA SER A 61 -0.74 -6.60 8.65
C SER A 61 -0.62 -5.71 7.40
N LEU A 62 -1.74 -5.09 7.00
CA LEU A 62 -1.83 -4.15 5.88
C LEU A 62 -1.36 -2.76 6.27
N VAL A 63 -1.29 -2.42 7.56
CA VAL A 63 -0.87 -1.09 8.02
C VAL A 63 0.62 -0.91 7.76
N TRP A 64 0.94 0.16 7.03
CA TRP A 64 2.32 0.47 6.72
C TRP A 64 3.10 0.86 7.97
N GLY A 65 4.26 0.23 8.17
CA GLY A 65 5.10 0.40 9.36
C GLY A 65 4.63 -0.37 10.61
N GLY A 66 3.50 -1.09 10.53
CA GLY A 66 2.94 -1.88 11.62
C GLY A 66 2.05 -1.08 12.57
N TYR A 67 0.87 -1.61 12.88
CA TYR A 67 -0.16 -0.92 13.68
C TYR A 67 0.32 -0.54 15.10
N GLU A 68 1.10 -1.41 15.76
CA GLU A 68 1.61 -1.16 17.12
C GLU A 68 2.50 0.10 17.19
N LYS A 69 3.30 0.34 16.14
CA LYS A 69 4.12 1.56 16.02
C LYS A 69 3.30 2.81 15.73
N HIS A 70 2.02 2.69 15.38
CA HIS A 70 1.13 3.84 15.30
C HIS A 70 0.37 4.05 16.60
N GLN A 71 0.04 2.98 17.32
CA GLN A 71 -0.60 3.05 18.64
C GLN A 71 0.30 3.69 19.70
N GLN A 72 1.60 3.43 19.65
CA GLN A 72 2.58 4.05 20.56
C GLN A 72 2.79 5.56 20.31
N PHE A 73 2.43 6.07 19.13
CA PHE A 73 2.66 7.46 18.71
C PHE A 73 1.34 8.22 18.42
N ALA A 74 0.23 7.73 18.98
CA ALA A 74 -1.13 7.83 18.47
C ALA A 74 -1.83 9.21 18.45
N LYS A 75 -1.23 10.30 18.90
CA LYS A 75 -2.02 11.54 19.05
C LYS A 75 -2.35 12.27 17.73
N ASN A 76 -1.62 12.09 16.64
CA ASN A 76 -1.85 12.87 15.40
C ASN A 76 -1.38 12.21 14.08
N LYS A 77 -0.98 10.93 14.07
CA LYS A 77 -0.46 10.29 12.86
C LYS A 77 -1.59 9.71 12.00
N LYS A 78 -1.57 10.04 10.72
CA LYS A 78 -2.43 9.44 9.70
C LYS A 78 -2.03 7.98 9.49
N LEU A 79 -3.02 7.09 9.52
CA LEU A 79 -2.86 5.68 9.15
C LEU A 79 -2.76 5.56 7.63
N TYR A 80 -1.73 4.86 7.18
CA TYR A 80 -1.51 4.50 5.79
C TYR A 80 -1.43 2.98 5.69
N PHE A 81 -1.96 2.44 4.60
CA PHE A 81 -2.01 1.01 4.32
C PHE A 81 -1.18 0.72 3.08
N ASP A 82 -0.47 -0.39 3.09
CA ASP A 82 0.35 -0.84 1.96
C ASP A 82 -0.55 -1.28 0.80
N THR A 83 -0.47 -0.57 -0.33
CA THR A 83 -1.35 -0.78 -1.47
C THR A 83 -1.26 -2.20 -2.02
N GLU A 84 -0.06 -2.79 -2.06
CA GLU A 84 0.16 -4.14 -2.59
C GLU A 84 -0.50 -5.19 -1.70
N LYS A 85 -0.26 -5.11 -0.39
CA LYS A 85 -0.86 -6.02 0.59
C LYS A 85 -2.38 -5.90 0.62
N VAL A 86 -2.92 -4.69 0.51
CA VAL A 86 -4.36 -4.48 0.46
C VAL A 86 -4.96 -5.16 -0.78
N LEU A 87 -4.33 -5.02 -1.95
CA LEU A 87 -4.79 -5.67 -3.18
C LEU A 87 -4.75 -7.19 -3.08
N GLU A 88 -3.68 -7.75 -2.51
CA GLU A 88 -3.56 -9.20 -2.28
C GLU A 88 -4.66 -9.70 -1.32
N TRP A 89 -4.86 -8.99 -0.21
CA TRP A 89 -5.91 -9.31 0.77
C TRP A 89 -7.31 -9.24 0.18
N LEU A 90 -7.60 -8.28 -0.71
CA LEU A 90 -8.88 -8.19 -1.41
C LEU A 90 -9.09 -9.34 -2.40
N LYS A 91 -8.03 -9.82 -3.06
CA LYS A 91 -8.12 -10.97 -3.97
C LYS A 91 -8.41 -12.26 -3.22
N ASN A 92 -7.79 -12.46 -2.06
CA ASN A 92 -7.94 -13.65 -1.24
C ASN A 92 -9.28 -13.72 -0.48
N ARG A 93 -10.11 -12.68 -0.57
CA ARG A 93 -11.46 -12.62 0.02
C ARG A 93 -12.58 -13.13 -0.88
N LYS A 94 -12.31 -13.34 -2.17
CA LYS A 94 -13.24 -13.95 -3.12
C LYS A 94 -13.10 -15.46 -3.10
#